data_AF-A0A0B8P110-F1
#
_entry.id   AF-A0A0B8P110-F1
#
_cell.length_a   1.000
_cell.length_b   1.000
_cell.length_c   1.000
_cell.angle_alpha   90.00
_cell.angle_beta   90.00
_cell.angle_gamma   90.00
#
_symmetry.space_group_name_H-M   'P 1'
#
loop_
_entity.id
_entity.type
_entity.pdbx_description
1 polymer ?
#
loop_
_entity_poly.entity_id
_entity_poly.type
_entity_poly.pdbx_seq_one_letter_code
_entity_poly.pdbx_strand_id
1 'polypeptide(L)'
;MSIGILQHQMSTDELGSRYFKQAIMQSNPMGFEYASYNARKARFDELDLDKLPLEGDYDVILEKQSEILNPLSKIENWVLRNVGGALSDLISDDSLSEDVATDIELGDLPTELITYLTGKRNYLLYTDNTAMGEFMPFAPYIGCTKLTSLFKWCDDGAELSQPATTDFAVPTVIGSNKKDSNTFAMAPSLTFLIPTILKVILDAEPELVDNNDPEAWSMAMAKVFADDMLRAKFETKMNELMASPERLEAIASEENAGLSLSAYEAVTQLFFGLGNLKTNSELLGLTDYYRNDETDLGGAMANMGQFRTILNDMLFTGPAHQKVRNSAQQATLYRFDYSPWTNVWIYNTKGQERDLDVGDLLKTISCISGACNGSELPFVFNKAYKLDGTESFPGSNDRALMNKMSRVWFSKNCLMVIAMSKRQMMH
;
A
#
# COMPACT_ATOMS: atom_id res chain seq x y z
N MET A 1 3.56 11.11 -5.69
CA MET A 1 2.36 11.60 -4.99
C MET A 1 2.13 13.11 -5.14
N SER A 2 3.08 14.00 -4.82
CA SER A 2 2.83 15.47 -4.81
C SER A 2 2.31 16.05 -6.15
N ILE A 3 2.87 15.66 -7.30
CA ILE A 3 2.40 16.14 -8.61
C ILE A 3 0.97 15.68 -8.93
N GLY A 4 0.57 14.47 -8.50
CA GLY A 4 -0.80 13.99 -8.68
C GLY A 4 -1.81 14.81 -7.88
N ILE A 5 -1.43 15.25 -6.68
CA ILE A 5 -2.24 16.17 -5.86
C ILE A 5 -2.35 17.52 -6.54
N LEU A 6 -1.24 18.08 -7.03
CA LEU A 6 -1.28 19.36 -7.77
C LEU A 6 -2.15 19.26 -9.03
N GLN A 7 -2.09 18.14 -9.76
CA GLN A 7 -2.98 17.86 -10.88
C GLN A 7 -4.45 17.85 -10.46
N HIS A 8 -4.76 17.21 -9.33
CA HIS A 8 -6.11 17.19 -8.78
C HIS A 8 -6.59 18.59 -8.40
N GLN A 9 -5.80 19.36 -7.65
CA GLN A 9 -6.12 20.75 -7.28
C GLN A 9 -6.28 21.68 -8.50
N MET A 10 -5.52 21.44 -9.57
CA MET A 10 -5.73 22.17 -10.82
C MET A 10 -7.00 21.76 -11.56
N SER A 11 -7.42 20.49 -11.45
CA SER A 11 -8.66 20.00 -12.04
C SER A 11 -9.91 20.47 -11.28
N THR A 12 -9.77 20.84 -10.00
CA THR A 12 -10.84 21.37 -9.16
C THR A 12 -10.81 22.91 -9.03
N ASP A 13 -10.02 23.59 -9.87
CA ASP A 13 -9.81 25.06 -9.86
C ASP A 13 -9.25 25.65 -8.54
N GLU A 14 -8.81 24.82 -7.60
CA GLU A 14 -8.10 25.26 -6.38
C GLU A 14 -6.70 25.83 -6.69
N LEU A 15 -6.08 25.38 -7.79
CA LEU A 15 -4.79 25.85 -8.29
C LEU A 15 -4.87 26.22 -9.77
N GLY A 16 -4.44 27.43 -10.14
CA GLY A 16 -4.51 27.87 -11.54
C GLY A 16 -3.60 27.06 -12.48
N SER A 17 -4.18 26.26 -13.38
CA SER A 17 -3.44 25.44 -14.36
C SER A 17 -2.51 26.25 -15.28
N ARG A 18 -2.81 27.54 -15.50
CA ARG A 18 -2.00 28.48 -16.30
C ARG A 18 -0.54 28.63 -15.86
N TYR A 19 -0.21 28.28 -14.61
CA TYR A 19 1.16 28.34 -14.10
C TYR A 19 2.00 27.13 -14.54
N PHE A 20 1.37 26.12 -15.13
CA PHE A 20 1.99 24.86 -15.51
C PHE A 20 1.80 24.61 -17.01
N LYS A 21 2.87 24.19 -17.69
CA LYS A 21 2.82 23.86 -19.13
C LYS A 21 2.71 22.36 -19.39
N GLN A 22 3.24 21.57 -18.46
CA GLN A 22 3.34 20.12 -18.55
C GLN A 22 3.55 19.56 -17.14
N ALA A 23 3.08 18.35 -16.89
CA ALA A 23 3.45 17.58 -15.72
C ALA A 23 4.23 16.31 -16.07
N ILE A 24 5.06 15.89 -15.12
CA ILE A 24 5.80 14.64 -15.17
C ILE A 24 5.44 13.87 -13.90
N MET A 25 4.80 12.72 -14.08
CA MET A 25 4.33 11.86 -13.01
C MET A 25 5.09 10.54 -13.08
N GLN A 26 6.01 10.37 -12.15
CA GLN A 26 6.85 9.18 -12.09
C GLN A 26 6.27 8.24 -11.05
N SER A 27 5.91 7.03 -11.49
CA SER A 27 5.51 5.93 -10.62
C SER A 27 4.49 6.38 -9.59
N ASN A 28 3.43 7.04 -10.06
CA ASN A 28 2.35 7.53 -9.22
C ASN A 28 1.36 6.38 -9.00
N PRO A 29 1.07 5.99 -7.75
CA PRO A 29 0.19 4.88 -7.41
C PRO A 29 -1.29 5.26 -7.59
N MET A 30 -1.72 5.54 -8.82
CA MET A 30 -3.03 6.11 -9.03
C MET A 30 -4.18 5.19 -8.64
N GLY A 31 -3.96 3.87 -8.57
CA GLY A 31 -4.96 2.94 -8.05
C GLY A 31 -4.97 2.83 -6.52
N PHE A 32 -4.08 3.51 -5.81
CA PHE A 32 -4.16 3.60 -4.36
C PHE A 32 -5.29 4.55 -3.96
N GLU A 33 -6.22 4.04 -3.17
CA GLU A 33 -7.32 4.81 -2.62
C GLU A 33 -6.82 5.79 -1.57
N TYR A 34 -7.04 7.08 -1.80
CA TYR A 34 -6.79 8.10 -0.79
C TYR A 34 -7.89 8.03 0.24
N ALA A 35 -7.49 7.96 1.51
CA ALA A 35 -8.43 7.85 2.61
C ALA A 35 -9.39 9.04 2.63
N SER A 36 -10.66 8.81 2.95
CA SER A 36 -11.63 9.88 3.21
C SER A 36 -11.25 10.67 4.46
N TYR A 37 -11.78 11.89 4.58
CA TYR A 37 -11.61 12.69 5.80
C TYR A 37 -12.07 11.93 7.05
N ASN A 38 -13.22 11.26 7.00
CA ASN A 38 -13.78 10.55 8.15
C ASN A 38 -12.90 9.35 8.57
N ALA A 39 -12.49 8.52 7.61
CA ALA A 39 -11.59 7.38 7.87
C ALA A 39 -10.22 7.82 8.37
N ARG A 40 -9.70 8.93 7.83
CA ARG A 40 -8.45 9.58 8.27
C ARG A 40 -8.59 10.08 9.70
N LYS A 41 -9.62 10.86 9.99
CA LYS A 41 -9.89 11.43 11.32
C LYS A 41 -9.98 10.32 12.38
N ALA A 42 -10.79 9.29 12.12
CA ALA A 42 -10.94 8.14 13.01
C ALA A 42 -9.60 7.44 13.35
N ARG A 43 -8.62 7.46 12.43
CA ARG A 43 -7.29 6.87 12.65
C ARG A 43 -6.42 7.66 13.63
N PHE A 44 -6.55 8.98 13.68
CA PHE A 44 -5.63 9.84 14.45
C PHE A 44 -6.28 10.56 15.63
N ASP A 45 -7.61 10.53 15.74
CA ASP A 45 -8.33 11.18 16.84
C ASP A 45 -7.86 10.69 18.22
N GLU A 46 -7.45 9.43 18.33
CA GLU A 46 -6.98 8.83 19.60
C GLU A 46 -5.50 9.10 19.90
N LEU A 47 -4.76 9.70 18.95
CA LEU A 47 -3.30 9.87 19.04
C LEU A 47 -2.88 11.25 19.59
N ASP A 48 -3.83 12.12 19.94
CA ASP A 48 -3.58 13.44 20.54
C ASP A 48 -2.54 14.28 19.76
N LEU A 49 -2.58 14.21 18.42
CA LEU A 49 -1.56 14.85 17.57
C LEU A 49 -1.56 16.39 17.70
N ASP A 50 -2.65 16.98 18.16
CA ASP A 50 -2.79 18.41 18.45
C ASP A 50 -1.97 18.86 19.66
N LYS A 51 -1.49 17.92 20.49
CA LYS A 51 -0.64 18.18 21.66
C LYS A 51 0.86 18.10 21.35
N LEU A 52 1.23 17.80 20.11
CA LEU A 52 2.63 17.74 19.70
C LEU A 52 3.30 19.12 19.83
N PRO A 53 4.56 19.19 20.31
CA PRO A 53 5.29 20.43 20.42
C PRO A 53 5.53 21.03 19.02
N LEU A 54 5.23 22.32 18.86
CA LEU A 54 5.41 23.03 17.59
C LEU A 54 6.89 23.34 17.27
N GLU A 55 7.75 23.40 18.30
CA GLU A 55 9.18 23.67 18.15
C GLU A 55 10.03 22.85 19.15
N GLY A 56 11.22 22.44 18.71
CA GLY A 56 12.35 22.13 19.60
C GLY A 56 12.44 20.72 20.18
N ASP A 57 11.40 19.88 20.08
CA ASP A 57 11.42 18.52 20.63
C ASP A 57 11.12 17.47 19.55
N TYR A 58 12.16 17.16 18.77
CA TYR A 58 12.09 16.19 17.68
C TYR A 58 11.88 14.77 18.21
N ASP A 59 12.33 14.47 19.44
CA ASP A 59 12.24 13.14 20.03
C ASP A 59 10.78 12.76 20.30
N VAL A 60 9.96 13.70 20.80
CA VAL A 60 8.51 13.50 20.97
C VAL A 60 7.80 13.24 19.63
N ILE A 61 8.23 13.92 18.56
CA ILE A 61 7.68 13.69 17.21
C ILE A 61 8.06 12.30 16.71
N LEU A 62 9.31 11.89 16.90
CA LEU A 62 9.80 10.57 16.50
C LEU A 62 9.11 9.44 17.27
N GLU A 63 8.89 9.60 18.58
CA GLU A 63 8.16 8.64 19.40
C GLU A 63 6.73 8.45 18.88
N LYS A 64 6.04 9.55 18.58
CA LYS A 64 4.68 9.51 18.02
C LYS A 64 4.63 8.95 16.61
N GLN A 65 5.65 9.21 15.79
CA GLN A 65 5.78 8.54 14.49
C GLN A 65 6.00 7.03 14.66
N SER A 66 6.81 6.60 15.64
CA SER A 66 7.02 5.18 15.95
C SER A 66 5.71 4.50 16.38
N GLU A 67 4.91 5.16 17.22
CA GLU A 67 3.57 4.68 17.62
C GLU A 67 2.65 4.52 16.40
N ILE A 68 2.58 5.53 15.52
CA ILE A 68 1.79 5.48 14.28
C ILE A 68 2.27 4.36 13.35
N LEU A 69 3.57 4.11 13.29
CA LEU A 69 4.19 3.13 12.42
C LEU A 69 4.27 1.72 13.04
N ASN A 70 3.71 1.53 14.24
CA ASN A 70 3.76 0.24 14.93
C ASN A 70 3.14 -0.89 14.08
N PRO A 71 3.89 -1.96 13.75
CA PRO A 71 3.42 -3.04 12.90
C PRO A 71 2.16 -3.75 13.40
N LEU A 72 2.04 -3.98 14.71
CA LEU A 72 0.91 -4.69 15.31
C LEU A 72 -0.36 -3.87 15.17
N SER A 73 -0.32 -2.60 15.58
CA SER A 73 -1.46 -1.69 15.47
C SER A 73 -1.90 -1.52 14.02
N LYS A 74 -0.95 -1.50 13.09
CA LYS A 74 -1.24 -1.39 11.65
C LYS A 74 -1.98 -2.61 11.10
N ILE A 75 -1.59 -3.82 11.50
CA ILE A 75 -2.32 -5.04 11.13
C ILE A 75 -3.69 -5.05 11.79
N GLU A 76 -3.75 -4.80 13.10
CA GLU A 76 -4.98 -4.77 13.86
C GLU A 76 -6.01 -3.85 13.18
N ASN A 77 -5.60 -2.62 12.89
CA ASN A 77 -6.46 -1.64 12.21
C ASN A 77 -6.85 -2.07 10.79
N TRP A 78 -5.94 -2.71 10.05
CA TRP A 78 -6.25 -3.24 8.71
C TRP A 78 -7.28 -4.37 8.74
N VAL A 79 -7.17 -5.27 9.73
CA VAL A 79 -8.17 -6.33 9.96
C VAL A 79 -9.51 -5.71 10.33
N LEU A 80 -9.54 -4.80 11.31
CA LEU A 80 -10.76 -4.13 11.74
C LEU A 80 -11.47 -3.42 10.58
N ARG A 81 -10.73 -2.77 9.68
CA ARG A 81 -11.35 -2.13 8.50
C ARG A 81 -11.92 -3.12 7.49
N ASN A 82 -11.30 -4.27 7.33
CA ASN A 82 -11.87 -5.34 6.50
C ASN A 82 -13.17 -5.87 7.10
N VAL A 83 -13.20 -6.07 8.42
CA VAL A 83 -14.43 -6.43 9.15
C VAL A 83 -15.49 -5.34 8.96
N GLY A 84 -15.15 -4.07 9.15
CA GLY A 84 -16.05 -2.95 8.93
C GLY A 84 -16.62 -2.88 7.52
N GLY A 85 -15.78 -3.10 6.50
CA GLY A 85 -16.22 -3.16 5.11
C GLY A 85 -17.22 -4.29 4.84
N ALA A 86 -16.96 -5.50 5.35
CA ALA A 86 -17.89 -6.62 5.24
C ALA A 86 -19.24 -6.34 5.94
N LEU A 87 -19.18 -5.71 7.12
CA LEU A 87 -20.38 -5.30 7.86
C LEU A 87 -21.16 -4.19 7.15
N SER A 88 -20.47 -3.24 6.50
CA SER A 88 -21.10 -2.17 5.74
C SER A 88 -21.91 -2.73 4.56
N ASP A 89 -21.40 -3.74 3.86
CA ASP A 89 -22.12 -4.40 2.78
C ASP A 89 -23.41 -5.06 3.28
N LEU A 90 -23.35 -5.72 4.45
CA LEU A 90 -24.53 -6.32 5.11
C LEU A 90 -25.57 -5.29 5.57
N ILE A 91 -25.12 -4.08 5.96
CA ILE A 91 -26.00 -2.99 6.43
C ILE A 91 -26.57 -2.18 5.26
N SER A 92 -25.91 -2.21 4.09
CA SER A 92 -26.32 -1.47 2.89
C SER A 92 -27.48 -2.12 2.11
N ASP A 93 -27.88 -3.34 2.46
CA ASP A 93 -29.06 -4.00 1.92
C ASP A 93 -30.33 -3.51 2.66
N ASP A 94 -30.93 -2.44 2.14
CA ASP A 94 -32.31 -1.95 2.36
C ASP A 94 -32.90 -2.09 3.79
N SER A 95 -32.82 -1.04 4.62
CA SER A 95 -33.92 -0.54 5.51
C SER A 95 -33.51 0.22 6.79
N LEU A 96 -32.24 0.52 7.07
CA LEU A 96 -31.88 1.09 8.39
C LEU A 96 -31.49 2.57 8.31
N SER A 97 -32.39 3.41 8.79
CA SER A 97 -32.22 4.85 9.03
C SER A 97 -31.04 5.17 9.95
N GLU A 98 -30.54 6.41 9.88
CA GLU A 98 -29.39 7.03 10.58
C GLU A 98 -29.23 6.77 12.11
N ASP A 99 -30.16 6.06 12.76
CA ASP A 99 -30.18 5.79 14.20
C ASP A 99 -29.63 4.40 14.61
N VAL A 100 -29.11 3.56 13.68
CA VAL A 100 -28.60 2.20 13.99
C VAL A 100 -27.07 2.13 14.11
N ALA A 101 -26.42 3.23 14.47
CA ALA A 101 -24.98 3.21 14.77
C ALA A 101 -24.64 2.58 16.15
N THR A 102 -25.62 2.07 16.90
CA THR A 102 -25.40 1.65 18.30
C THR A 102 -25.34 0.15 18.53
N ASP A 103 -25.95 -0.70 17.69
CA ASP A 103 -26.05 -2.13 17.99
C ASP A 103 -25.84 -2.99 16.73
N ILE A 104 -24.58 -3.34 16.47
CA ILE A 104 -24.25 -4.44 15.55
C ILE A 104 -24.65 -5.73 16.29
N GLU A 105 -25.76 -6.38 15.89
CA GLU A 105 -26.17 -7.67 16.45
C GLU A 105 -25.20 -8.78 15.99
N LEU A 106 -24.07 -8.90 16.69
CA LEU A 106 -23.04 -9.93 16.52
C LEU A 106 -23.43 -11.27 17.18
N GLY A 107 -24.71 -11.63 17.15
CA GLY A 107 -25.36 -12.56 18.09
C GLY A 107 -24.77 -13.98 18.23
N ASP A 108 -23.92 -14.42 17.30
CA ASP A 108 -23.26 -15.73 17.32
C ASP A 108 -21.75 -15.67 17.63
N LEU A 109 -21.19 -14.49 17.88
CA LEU A 109 -19.77 -14.32 18.19
C LEU A 109 -19.47 -14.48 19.69
N PRO A 110 -18.26 -14.96 20.05
CA PRO A 110 -17.82 -14.99 21.45
C PRO A 110 -17.88 -13.59 22.10
N THR A 111 -18.33 -13.52 23.37
CA THR A 111 -18.49 -12.25 24.11
C THR A 111 -17.23 -11.37 24.12
N GLU A 112 -16.05 -11.99 24.19
CA GLU A 112 -14.76 -11.30 24.15
C GLU A 112 -14.53 -10.60 22.81
N LEU A 113 -14.86 -11.27 21.71
CA LEU A 113 -14.78 -10.70 20.36
C LEU A 113 -15.80 -9.58 20.18
N ILE A 114 -17.04 -9.74 20.67
CA ILE A 114 -18.05 -8.67 20.65
C ILE A 114 -17.54 -7.44 21.39
N THR A 115 -17.07 -7.62 22.63
CA THR A 115 -16.54 -6.53 23.47
C THR A 115 -15.38 -5.81 22.79
N TYR A 116 -14.47 -6.59 22.19
CA TYR A 116 -13.35 -6.06 21.43
C TYR A 116 -13.81 -5.23 20.22
N LEU A 117 -14.69 -5.77 19.38
CA LEU A 117 -15.21 -5.09 18.19
C LEU A 117 -15.99 -3.82 18.56
N THR A 118 -16.82 -3.86 19.60
CA THR A 118 -17.53 -2.68 20.12
C THR A 118 -16.54 -1.60 20.59
N GLY A 119 -15.46 -2.00 21.25
CA GLY A 119 -14.38 -1.09 21.65
C GLY A 119 -13.65 -0.44 20.46
N LYS A 120 -13.68 -1.07 19.29
CA LYS A 120 -13.01 -0.63 18.06
C LYS A 120 -13.95 -0.04 17.01
N ARG A 121 -15.18 0.33 17.40
CA ARG A 121 -16.24 0.82 16.49
C ARG A 121 -15.81 1.90 15.50
N ASN A 122 -14.89 2.80 15.87
CA ASN A 122 -14.42 3.86 14.96
C ASN A 122 -13.73 3.27 13.73
N TYR A 123 -12.99 2.18 13.88
CA TYR A 123 -12.33 1.49 12.77
C TYR A 123 -13.31 0.68 11.93
N LEU A 124 -14.44 0.26 12.51
CA LEU A 124 -15.49 -0.50 11.83
C LEU A 124 -16.44 0.40 11.03
N LEU A 125 -16.83 1.54 11.59
CA LEU A 125 -17.86 2.43 11.03
C LEU A 125 -17.29 3.44 10.02
N TYR A 126 -16.01 3.78 10.13
CA TYR A 126 -15.38 4.79 9.28
C TYR A 126 -14.35 4.16 8.35
N THR A 127 -14.81 3.25 7.49
CA THR A 127 -13.99 2.54 6.49
C THR A 127 -14.06 3.21 5.13
N ASP A 128 -12.92 3.28 4.44
CA ASP A 128 -12.89 3.54 3.00
C ASP A 128 -13.23 2.25 2.23
N ASN A 129 -13.27 2.28 0.89
CA ASN A 129 -13.60 1.08 0.11
C ASN A 129 -12.54 -0.02 0.31
N THR A 130 -11.30 0.35 0.63
CA THR A 130 -10.17 -0.54 0.82
C THR A 130 -9.43 -0.21 2.11
N ALA A 131 -8.85 -1.23 2.75
CA ALA A 131 -8.07 -1.06 3.98
C ALA A 131 -6.61 -0.63 3.71
N MET A 132 -6.20 -0.45 2.45
CA MET A 132 -4.81 -0.17 2.05
C MET A 132 -4.24 1.10 2.72
N GLY A 133 -5.11 2.06 3.00
CA GLY A 133 -4.73 3.31 3.65
C GLY A 133 -4.04 3.13 4.99
N GLU A 134 -4.27 2.02 5.70
CA GLU A 134 -3.61 1.77 6.99
C GLU A 134 -2.10 1.66 6.85
N PHE A 135 -1.65 1.05 5.78
CA PHE A 135 -0.23 0.81 5.52
C PHE A 135 0.53 2.02 4.98
N MET A 136 -0.19 3.10 4.66
CA MET A 136 0.42 4.37 4.28
C MET A 136 -0.16 5.49 5.15
N PRO A 137 0.20 5.53 6.44
CA PRO A 137 -0.35 6.49 7.39
C PRO A 137 0.06 7.93 7.12
N PHE A 138 0.97 8.19 6.20
CA PHE A 138 1.33 9.54 5.76
C PHE A 138 0.98 9.79 4.28
N ALA A 139 0.22 8.89 3.65
CA ALA A 139 -0.35 9.16 2.34
C ALA A 139 -1.34 10.33 2.40
N PRO A 140 -1.52 11.04 1.27
CA PRO A 140 -2.56 12.05 1.16
C PRO A 140 -3.95 11.45 1.44
N TYR A 141 -4.85 12.32 1.88
CA TYR A 141 -6.25 11.99 2.12
C TYR A 141 -7.14 13.00 1.40
N ILE A 142 -8.39 12.62 1.16
CA ILE A 142 -9.40 13.48 0.59
C ILE A 142 -9.87 14.45 1.68
N GLY A 143 -9.68 15.75 1.43
CA GLY A 143 -10.02 16.82 2.37
C GLY A 143 -11.52 16.92 2.64
N CYS A 144 -11.89 17.84 3.52
CA CYS A 144 -13.29 18.15 3.78
C CYS A 144 -13.50 19.67 3.75
N THR A 145 -14.49 20.13 3.01
CA THR A 145 -14.85 21.52 2.80
C THR A 145 -16.09 21.92 3.60
N LYS A 146 -16.97 20.96 3.93
CA LYS A 146 -18.17 21.15 4.76
C LYS A 146 -18.26 20.11 5.85
N LEU A 147 -18.29 20.59 7.09
CA LEU A 147 -18.50 19.76 8.28
C LEU A 147 -19.95 19.91 8.76
N THR A 148 -20.60 18.80 9.11
CA THR A 148 -21.86 18.84 9.84
C THR A 148 -21.66 19.45 11.23
N SER A 149 -22.60 20.28 11.66
CA SER A 149 -22.51 21.06 12.89
C SER A 149 -22.63 20.22 14.17
N LEU A 150 -23.25 19.03 14.11
CA LEU A 150 -23.50 18.17 15.27
C LEU A 150 -22.38 17.15 15.53
N PHE A 151 -21.78 16.57 14.48
CA PHE A 151 -20.81 15.48 14.63
C PHE A 151 -19.42 15.78 14.03
N LYS A 152 -19.22 17.00 13.48
CA LYS A 152 -18.01 17.36 12.70
C LYS A 152 -17.70 16.28 11.65
N TRP A 153 -18.75 15.73 11.07
CA TRP A 153 -18.67 14.71 10.05
C TRP A 153 -18.51 15.40 8.70
N CYS A 154 -17.72 14.81 7.80
CA CYS A 154 -17.64 15.38 6.47
C CYS A 154 -18.94 15.14 5.72
N ASP A 155 -19.56 16.24 5.26
CA ASP A 155 -20.79 16.28 4.45
C ASP A 155 -20.51 16.74 3.02
N ASP A 156 -19.23 16.78 2.64
CA ASP A 156 -18.89 16.79 1.24
C ASP A 156 -19.42 15.47 0.69
N GLY A 157 -20.50 15.53 -0.10
CA GLY A 157 -20.94 14.40 -0.89
C GLY A 157 -19.81 13.90 -1.81
N ALA A 158 -20.13 13.10 -2.81
CA ALA A 158 -19.19 12.54 -3.79
C ALA A 158 -18.38 13.59 -4.64
N GLU A 159 -18.30 14.86 -4.23
CA GLU A 159 -17.63 15.97 -4.91
C GLU A 159 -16.09 15.88 -4.91
N LEU A 160 -15.47 15.19 -3.95
CA LEU A 160 -14.02 14.97 -3.97
C LEU A 160 -13.67 13.58 -4.52
N SER A 161 -13.32 13.57 -5.80
CA SER A 161 -13.02 12.36 -6.56
C SER A 161 -11.59 11.85 -6.32
N GLN A 162 -11.43 10.53 -6.34
CA GLN A 162 -10.11 9.90 -6.27
C GLN A 162 -9.20 10.44 -7.39
N PRO A 163 -7.88 10.65 -7.17
CA PRO A 163 -6.99 11.14 -8.21
C PRO A 163 -6.94 10.24 -9.46
N ALA A 164 -7.29 8.97 -9.32
CA ALA A 164 -7.41 8.02 -10.41
C ALA A 164 -8.48 8.43 -11.44
N THR A 165 -9.57 9.04 -10.97
CA THR A 165 -10.78 9.30 -11.76
C THR A 165 -10.87 10.72 -12.30
N THR A 166 -10.04 11.65 -11.81
CA THR A 166 -9.95 12.99 -12.38
C THR A 166 -9.14 13.01 -13.67
N ASP A 167 -9.47 13.91 -14.60
CA ASP A 167 -8.63 14.12 -15.80
C ASP A 167 -7.30 14.80 -15.42
N PHE A 168 -6.31 14.78 -16.32
CA PHE A 168 -5.15 15.65 -16.22
C PHE A 168 -5.57 17.11 -16.45
N ALA A 169 -4.95 18.03 -15.73
CA ALA A 169 -5.16 19.46 -15.91
C ALA A 169 -4.26 20.07 -16.98
N VAL A 170 -3.14 19.42 -17.30
CA VAL A 170 -2.16 19.85 -18.32
C VAL A 170 -1.58 18.62 -19.05
N PRO A 171 -0.94 18.79 -20.22
CA PRO A 171 -0.24 17.69 -20.87
C PRO A 171 0.71 16.96 -19.91
N THR A 172 0.67 15.64 -19.91
CA THR A 172 1.30 14.84 -18.84
C THR A 172 2.12 13.68 -19.40
N VAL A 173 3.37 13.57 -18.95
CA VAL A 173 4.16 12.34 -19.11
C VAL A 173 3.99 11.54 -17.84
N ILE A 174 3.48 10.32 -17.96
CA ILE A 174 3.27 9.40 -16.84
C ILE A 174 4.00 8.09 -17.12
N GLY A 175 4.58 7.49 -16.09
CA GLY A 175 5.19 6.17 -16.24
C GLY A 175 5.24 5.38 -14.97
N SER A 176 5.62 4.12 -15.14
CA SER A 176 5.80 3.14 -14.08
C SER A 176 7.12 2.40 -14.26
N ASN A 177 7.67 1.94 -13.14
CA ASN A 177 8.73 0.97 -13.11
C ASN A 177 8.17 -0.45 -13.17
N LYS A 178 9.00 -1.41 -13.60
CA LYS A 178 8.58 -2.81 -13.71
C LYS A 178 8.07 -3.43 -12.43
N LYS A 179 8.69 -3.05 -11.31
CA LYS A 179 8.47 -3.62 -9.98
C LYS A 179 8.09 -2.49 -9.00
N ASP A 180 7.28 -1.52 -9.44
CA ASP A 180 6.86 -0.40 -8.59
C ASP A 180 6.22 -0.89 -7.29
N SER A 181 5.40 -1.94 -7.38
CA SER A 181 4.75 -2.56 -6.24
C SER A 181 5.73 -3.13 -5.20
N ASN A 182 6.98 -3.47 -5.56
CA ASN A 182 7.93 -4.01 -4.58
C ASN A 182 8.33 -2.97 -3.52
N THR A 183 8.35 -1.68 -3.89
CA THR A 183 8.74 -0.54 -3.04
C THR A 183 7.58 0.34 -2.62
N PHE A 184 6.60 0.54 -3.50
CA PHE A 184 5.46 1.39 -3.21
C PHE A 184 4.53 0.76 -2.20
N ALA A 185 4.54 -0.55 -2.20
CA ALA A 185 4.14 -1.26 -1.05
C ALA A 185 5.27 -1.01 -0.01
N MET A 186 5.12 0.06 0.79
CA MET A 186 5.40 0.02 2.22
C MET A 186 4.30 -0.79 2.95
N ALA A 187 3.27 -1.24 2.24
CA ALA A 187 2.29 -2.26 2.63
C ALA A 187 2.76 -3.74 2.80
N PRO A 188 3.89 -4.22 2.24
CA PRO A 188 4.41 -5.56 2.41
C PRO A 188 5.15 -5.75 3.71
N SER A 189 5.51 -4.69 4.47
CA SER A 189 5.98 -4.89 5.86
C SER A 189 5.08 -5.85 6.60
N LEU A 190 3.78 -5.80 6.32
CA LEU A 190 2.76 -6.57 7.01
C LEU A 190 2.22 -7.72 6.18
N THR A 191 2.27 -7.69 4.84
CA THR A 191 1.98 -8.92 4.06
C THR A 191 3.03 -10.02 4.32
N PHE A 192 4.25 -9.69 4.72
CA PHE A 192 5.23 -10.67 5.22
C PHE A 192 4.93 -11.16 6.64
N LEU A 193 4.12 -10.44 7.42
CA LEU A 193 3.60 -10.89 8.72
C LEU A 193 2.32 -11.69 8.60
N ILE A 194 1.59 -11.58 7.48
CA ILE A 194 0.41 -12.40 7.22
C ILE A 194 0.71 -13.90 7.43
N PRO A 195 1.77 -14.50 6.88
CA PRO A 195 2.11 -15.90 7.15
C PRO A 195 2.28 -16.21 8.65
N THR A 196 2.81 -15.25 9.42
CA THR A 196 2.94 -15.38 10.88
C THR A 196 1.59 -15.38 11.56
N ILE A 197 0.67 -14.49 11.16
CA ILE A 197 -0.72 -14.43 11.65
C ILE A 197 -1.48 -15.70 11.26
N LEU A 198 -1.43 -16.09 9.99
CA LEU A 198 -2.05 -17.31 9.48
C LEU A 198 -1.56 -18.52 10.25
N LYS A 199 -0.26 -18.59 10.57
CA LYS A 199 0.27 -19.67 11.40
C LYS A 199 -0.30 -19.63 12.83
N VAL A 200 -0.47 -18.45 13.43
CA VAL A 200 -1.12 -18.34 14.75
C VAL A 200 -2.56 -18.83 14.69
N ILE A 201 -3.30 -18.44 13.65
CA ILE A 201 -4.68 -18.86 13.40
C ILE A 201 -4.75 -20.38 13.18
N LEU A 202 -3.99 -20.93 12.24
CA LEU A 202 -4.02 -22.35 11.89
C LEU A 202 -3.50 -23.26 13.01
N ASP A 203 -2.62 -22.77 13.89
CA ASP A 203 -2.24 -23.50 15.10
C ASP A 203 -3.43 -23.63 16.09
N ALA A 204 -4.41 -22.71 16.03
CA ALA A 204 -5.59 -22.67 16.91
C ALA A 204 -6.85 -23.25 16.24
N GLU A 205 -7.01 -23.03 14.94
CA GLU A 205 -8.17 -23.35 14.09
C GLU A 205 -7.67 -24.04 12.80
N PRO A 206 -7.18 -25.30 12.89
CA PRO A 206 -6.57 -26.01 11.76
C PRO A 206 -7.54 -26.25 10.60
N GLU A 207 -8.85 -26.22 10.85
CA GLU A 207 -9.92 -26.36 9.86
C GLU A 207 -9.94 -25.23 8.82
N LEU A 208 -9.34 -24.07 9.12
CA LEU A 208 -9.27 -22.95 8.18
C LEU A 208 -8.25 -23.15 7.06
N VAL A 209 -7.41 -24.19 7.11
CA VAL A 209 -6.33 -24.41 6.13
C VAL A 209 -6.81 -24.51 4.68
N ASP A 210 -7.98 -25.11 4.46
CA ASP A 210 -8.60 -25.29 3.15
C ASP A 210 -9.78 -24.33 2.93
N ASN A 211 -9.97 -23.36 3.83
CA ASN A 211 -11.04 -22.40 3.74
C ASN A 211 -10.64 -21.22 2.84
N ASN A 212 -11.39 -20.96 1.77
CA ASN A 212 -11.21 -19.81 0.90
C ASN A 212 -12.15 -18.65 1.24
N ASP A 213 -12.96 -18.75 2.30
CA ASP A 213 -13.88 -17.71 2.76
C ASP A 213 -13.12 -16.55 3.43
N PRO A 214 -13.06 -15.36 2.79
CA PRO A 214 -12.30 -14.22 3.30
C PRO A 214 -12.94 -13.60 4.55
N GLU A 215 -14.26 -13.76 4.72
CA GLU A 215 -14.97 -13.29 5.90
C GLU A 215 -14.55 -14.12 7.12
N ALA A 216 -14.54 -15.45 6.98
CA ALA A 216 -14.02 -16.36 8.01
C ALA A 216 -12.56 -16.03 8.39
N TRP A 217 -11.70 -15.79 7.39
CA TRP A 217 -10.32 -15.36 7.66
C TRP A 217 -10.23 -14.02 8.38
N SER A 218 -11.07 -13.03 8.02
CA SER A 218 -11.09 -11.74 8.72
C SER A 218 -11.52 -11.85 10.17
N MET A 219 -12.49 -12.73 10.47
CA MET A 219 -12.95 -13.00 11.84
C MET A 219 -11.90 -13.72 12.66
N ALA A 220 -11.26 -14.73 12.09
CA ALA A 220 -10.15 -15.43 12.73
C ALA A 220 -8.98 -14.47 13.01
N MET A 221 -8.68 -13.56 12.08
CA MET A 221 -7.68 -12.51 12.30
C MET A 221 -8.10 -11.52 13.40
N ALA A 222 -9.37 -11.10 13.46
CA ALA A 222 -9.86 -10.22 14.51
C ALA A 222 -9.77 -10.89 15.89
N LYS A 223 -10.07 -12.19 15.95
CA LYS A 223 -9.95 -13.00 17.16
C LYS A 223 -8.51 -13.06 17.70
N VAL A 224 -7.49 -13.06 16.84
CA VAL A 224 -6.08 -12.98 17.26
C VAL A 224 -5.81 -11.74 18.12
N PHE A 225 -6.50 -10.62 17.86
CA PHE A 225 -6.32 -9.38 18.63
C PHE A 225 -7.27 -9.27 19.83
N ALA A 226 -8.40 -9.97 19.80
CA ALA A 226 -9.36 -10.02 20.90
C ALA A 226 -8.92 -10.98 22.03
N ASP A 227 -8.16 -12.02 21.72
CA ASP A 227 -7.68 -13.03 22.68
C ASP A 227 -6.23 -12.71 23.12
N ASP A 228 -6.04 -12.47 24.42
CA ASP A 228 -4.73 -12.11 25.00
C ASP A 228 -3.64 -13.15 24.73
N MET A 229 -3.99 -14.44 24.69
CA MET A 229 -3.04 -15.54 24.47
C MET A 229 -2.62 -15.62 23.00
N LEU A 230 -3.57 -15.52 22.08
CA LEU A 230 -3.29 -15.48 20.64
C LEU A 230 -2.49 -14.23 20.27
N ARG A 231 -2.85 -13.09 20.85
CA ARG A 231 -2.10 -11.84 20.69
C ARG A 231 -0.66 -11.99 21.17
N ALA A 232 -0.44 -12.46 22.40
CA ALA A 232 0.91 -12.66 22.93
C ALA A 232 1.74 -13.63 22.08
N LYS A 233 1.12 -14.69 21.54
CA LYS A 233 1.77 -15.63 20.62
C LYS A 233 2.16 -14.96 19.30
N PHE A 234 1.30 -14.11 18.77
CA PHE A 234 1.58 -13.34 17.56
C PHE A 234 2.74 -12.36 17.78
N GLU A 235 2.70 -11.58 18.87
CA GLU A 235 3.76 -10.64 19.26
C GLU A 235 5.12 -11.35 19.41
N THR A 236 5.13 -12.52 20.06
CA THR A 236 6.34 -13.34 20.20
C THR A 236 6.91 -13.78 18.86
N LYS A 237 6.10 -14.36 17.97
CA LYS A 237 6.56 -14.82 16.65
C LYS A 237 7.05 -13.65 15.78
N MET A 238 6.42 -12.48 15.91
CA MET A 238 6.84 -11.29 15.21
C MET A 238 8.20 -10.81 15.73
N ASN A 239 8.40 -10.72 17.06
CA ASN A 239 9.69 -10.36 17.65
C ASN A 239 10.81 -11.32 17.25
N GLU A 240 10.53 -12.63 17.18
CA GLU A 240 11.49 -13.63 16.68
C GLU A 240 11.87 -13.40 15.21
N LEU A 241 10.89 -13.03 14.37
CA LEU A 241 11.13 -12.72 12.96
C LEU A 241 11.98 -11.44 12.82
N MET A 242 11.68 -10.42 13.61
CA MET A 242 12.42 -9.15 13.65
C MET A 242 13.87 -9.34 14.11
N ALA A 243 14.12 -10.26 15.04
CA ALA A 243 15.47 -10.57 15.53
C ALA A 243 16.33 -11.39 14.54
N SER A 244 15.80 -11.75 13.35
CA SER A 244 16.45 -12.68 12.41
C SER A 244 16.63 -12.07 11.00
N PRO A 245 17.62 -11.18 10.80
CA PRO A 245 17.89 -10.56 9.49
C PRO A 245 18.08 -11.57 8.34
N GLU A 246 18.68 -12.73 8.60
CA GLU A 246 18.88 -13.78 7.59
C GLU A 246 17.55 -14.38 7.09
N ARG A 247 16.57 -14.58 7.97
CA ARG A 247 15.22 -15.04 7.59
C ARG A 247 14.49 -13.96 6.81
N LEU A 248 14.69 -12.70 7.16
CA LEU A 248 14.11 -11.55 6.48
C LEU A 248 14.67 -11.40 5.06
N GLU A 249 15.98 -11.57 4.88
CA GLU A 249 16.64 -11.59 3.56
C GLU A 249 16.15 -12.78 2.70
N ALA A 250 15.96 -13.97 3.29
CA ALA A 250 15.41 -15.13 2.58
C ALA A 250 13.96 -14.90 2.11
N ILE A 251 13.11 -14.32 2.97
CA ILE A 251 11.73 -13.94 2.63
C ILE A 251 11.72 -12.88 1.49
N ALA A 252 12.65 -11.93 1.56
CA ALA A 252 12.76 -10.82 0.61
C ALA A 252 13.26 -11.23 -0.77
N SER A 253 14.24 -12.13 -0.81
CA SER A 253 14.91 -12.60 -2.02
C SER A 253 14.15 -13.69 -2.76
N GLU A 254 13.00 -14.12 -2.23
CA GLU A 254 12.24 -15.28 -2.72
C GLU A 254 13.05 -16.60 -2.64
N GLU A 255 14.22 -16.63 -2.00
CA GLU A 255 15.00 -17.86 -1.81
C GLU A 255 14.67 -18.50 -0.46
N ASN A 256 13.92 -19.61 -0.47
CA ASN A 256 13.70 -20.49 0.69
C ASN A 256 13.20 -19.79 1.97
N ALA A 257 12.11 -19.04 1.87
CA ALA A 257 11.49 -18.35 3.01
C ALA A 257 11.04 -19.27 4.16
N GLY A 258 10.91 -20.59 3.95
CA GLY A 258 10.54 -21.55 5.00
C GLY A 258 9.19 -21.28 5.66
N LEU A 259 8.33 -20.49 5.02
CA LEU A 259 6.97 -20.19 5.45
C LEU A 259 6.04 -21.18 4.75
N SER A 260 5.28 -21.96 5.53
CA SER A 260 4.12 -22.68 5.00
C SER A 260 3.06 -21.64 4.63
N LEU A 261 2.78 -21.48 3.34
CA LEU A 261 1.78 -20.53 2.84
C LEU A 261 0.60 -21.31 2.29
N SER A 262 -0.61 -20.84 2.58
CA SER A 262 -1.76 -21.01 1.70
C SER A 262 -2.91 -20.12 2.19
N ALA A 263 -2.96 -18.88 1.69
CA ALA A 263 -4.09 -17.95 1.85
C ALA A 263 -4.12 -16.90 0.73
N TYR A 264 -3.49 -17.17 -0.42
CA TYR A 264 -3.30 -16.19 -1.49
C TYR A 264 -4.59 -15.44 -1.88
N GLU A 265 -5.70 -16.17 -2.03
CA GLU A 265 -7.02 -15.62 -2.32
C GLU A 265 -7.50 -14.69 -1.20
N ALA A 266 -7.54 -15.20 0.05
CA ALA A 266 -7.94 -14.41 1.21
C ALA A 266 -7.06 -13.17 1.41
N VAL A 267 -5.73 -13.29 1.25
CA VAL A 267 -4.79 -12.15 1.33
C VAL A 267 -5.07 -11.12 0.26
N THR A 268 -5.31 -11.57 -0.96
CA THR A 268 -5.60 -10.67 -2.08
C THR A 268 -6.93 -9.95 -1.84
N GLN A 269 -7.99 -10.66 -1.46
CA GLN A 269 -9.30 -10.09 -1.17
C GLN A 269 -9.28 -9.14 0.04
N LEU A 270 -8.60 -9.51 1.14
CA LEU A 270 -8.44 -8.63 2.31
C LEU A 270 -7.58 -7.39 1.99
N PHE A 271 -6.61 -7.50 1.08
CA PHE A 271 -5.81 -6.36 0.66
C PHE A 271 -6.66 -5.32 -0.07
N PHE A 272 -7.54 -5.78 -0.97
CA PHE A 272 -8.47 -4.93 -1.72
C PHE A 272 -9.78 -4.64 -0.95
N GLY A 273 -9.91 -5.12 0.28
CA GLY A 273 -11.09 -4.89 1.13
C GLY A 273 -12.21 -5.89 0.89
N LEU A 274 -12.78 -6.42 1.96
CA LEU A 274 -13.95 -7.31 1.88
C LEU A 274 -15.21 -6.64 1.30
N GLY A 275 -15.36 -5.31 1.44
CA GLY A 275 -16.42 -4.56 0.76
C GLY A 275 -16.35 -4.61 -0.78
N ASN A 276 -15.26 -5.15 -1.35
CA ASN A 276 -15.10 -5.36 -2.78
C ASN A 276 -15.07 -6.84 -3.16
N LEU A 277 -15.56 -7.74 -2.31
CA LEU A 277 -15.37 -9.19 -2.45
C LEU A 277 -15.73 -9.71 -3.84
N LYS A 278 -16.87 -9.28 -4.40
CA LYS A 278 -17.29 -9.67 -5.74
C LYS A 278 -16.26 -9.28 -6.81
N THR A 279 -15.83 -8.02 -6.82
CA THR A 279 -14.84 -7.49 -7.77
C THR A 279 -13.49 -8.19 -7.60
N ASN A 280 -13.10 -8.47 -6.36
CA ASN A 280 -11.86 -9.17 -6.04
C ASN A 280 -11.89 -10.63 -6.53
N SER A 281 -13.02 -11.31 -6.42
CA SER A 281 -13.21 -12.67 -6.97
C SER A 281 -13.20 -12.68 -8.50
N GLU A 282 -13.77 -11.66 -9.14
CA GLU A 282 -13.67 -11.49 -10.61
C GLU A 282 -12.22 -11.27 -11.04
N LEU A 283 -11.45 -10.47 -10.29
CA LEU A 283 -10.01 -10.25 -10.51
C LEU A 283 -9.22 -11.57 -10.41
N LEU A 284 -9.41 -12.34 -9.35
CA LEU A 284 -8.76 -13.64 -9.17
C LEU A 284 -9.21 -14.70 -10.18
N GLY A 285 -10.36 -14.48 -10.85
CA GLY A 285 -10.84 -15.28 -11.96
C GLY A 285 -10.12 -15.04 -13.30
N LEU A 286 -9.21 -14.05 -13.38
CA LEU A 286 -8.40 -13.80 -14.56
C LEU A 286 -7.21 -14.76 -14.64
N THR A 287 -6.92 -15.26 -15.83
CA THR A 287 -5.87 -16.26 -16.07
C THR A 287 -4.48 -15.79 -15.65
N ASP A 288 -4.24 -14.48 -15.67
CA ASP A 288 -2.96 -13.87 -15.27
C ASP A 288 -2.74 -13.93 -13.74
N TYR A 289 -3.80 -14.20 -12.98
CA TYR A 289 -3.85 -14.13 -11.51
C TYR A 289 -4.34 -15.44 -10.85
N TYR A 290 -4.42 -16.53 -11.62
CA TYR A 290 -4.87 -17.81 -11.07
C TYR A 290 -3.95 -18.36 -10.02
N ARG A 291 -4.55 -18.76 -8.89
CA ARG A 291 -3.88 -19.49 -7.82
C ARG A 291 -3.08 -20.67 -8.36
N ASN A 292 -1.85 -20.79 -7.88
CA ASN A 292 -1.01 -21.97 -7.97
C ASN A 292 -1.26 -22.88 -6.76
N ASP A 293 -1.05 -24.18 -6.94
CA ASP A 293 -1.10 -25.19 -5.87
C ASP A 293 -0.02 -24.90 -4.82
N GLU A 294 -0.42 -24.70 -3.56
CA GLU A 294 0.48 -24.32 -2.46
C GLU A 294 0.93 -25.51 -1.61
N THR A 295 0.67 -26.75 -2.04
CA THR A 295 1.15 -27.95 -1.34
C THR A 295 2.67 -28.06 -1.30
N ASP A 296 3.38 -27.32 -2.17
CA ASP A 296 4.82 -27.13 -2.11
C ASP A 296 5.24 -25.65 -2.05
N LEU A 297 6.50 -25.42 -1.66
CA LEU A 297 7.09 -24.09 -1.53
C LEU A 297 7.10 -23.32 -2.87
N GLY A 298 7.15 -24.02 -4.01
CA GLY A 298 7.22 -23.42 -5.33
C GLY A 298 5.93 -22.70 -5.72
N GLY A 299 4.77 -23.31 -5.50
CA GLY A 299 3.49 -22.66 -5.78
C GLY A 299 3.16 -21.52 -4.81
N ALA A 300 3.56 -21.64 -3.56
CA ALA A 300 3.52 -20.54 -2.58
C ALA A 300 4.33 -19.31 -3.03
N MET A 301 5.55 -19.53 -3.53
CA MET A 301 6.37 -18.45 -4.11
C MET A 301 5.74 -17.87 -5.39
N ALA A 302 5.13 -18.71 -6.24
CA ALA A 302 4.45 -18.26 -7.45
C ALA A 302 3.25 -17.35 -7.13
N ASN A 303 2.44 -17.69 -6.12
CA ASN A 303 1.32 -16.86 -5.66
C ASN A 303 1.78 -15.52 -5.11
N MET A 304 2.90 -15.47 -4.38
CA MET A 304 3.49 -14.19 -3.96
C MET A 304 3.92 -13.33 -5.15
N GLY A 305 4.47 -13.94 -6.20
CA GLY A 305 4.79 -13.27 -7.46
C GLY A 305 3.54 -12.72 -8.17
N GLN A 306 2.45 -13.49 -8.17
CA GLN A 306 1.17 -13.06 -8.73
C GLN A 306 0.55 -11.92 -7.92
N PHE A 307 0.56 -11.99 -6.59
CA PHE A 307 0.11 -10.90 -5.73
C PHE A 307 0.85 -9.59 -6.06
N ARG A 308 2.19 -9.63 -6.18
CA ARG A 308 3.00 -8.46 -6.58
C ARG A 308 2.65 -7.94 -7.97
N THR A 309 2.31 -8.84 -8.90
CA THR A 309 1.86 -8.49 -10.25
C THR A 309 0.52 -7.77 -10.19
N ILE A 310 -0.46 -8.31 -9.45
CA ILE A 310 -1.75 -7.66 -9.20
C ILE A 310 -1.52 -6.27 -8.61
N LEU A 311 -0.69 -6.12 -7.58
CA LEU A 311 -0.40 -4.80 -7.00
C LEU A 311 0.19 -3.84 -8.03
N ASN A 312 1.10 -4.31 -8.88
CA ASN A 312 1.70 -3.46 -9.91
C ASN A 312 0.68 -3.03 -10.97
N ASP A 313 -0.24 -3.91 -11.32
CA ASP A 313 -1.22 -3.66 -12.36
C ASP A 313 -2.39 -2.83 -11.84
N MET A 314 -2.86 -3.10 -10.62
CA MET A 314 -3.98 -2.40 -10.00
C MET A 314 -3.59 -1.04 -9.41
N LEU A 315 -2.36 -0.85 -8.92
CA LEU A 315 -1.96 0.43 -8.30
C LEU A 315 -1.24 1.36 -9.28
N PHE A 316 -0.57 0.82 -10.30
CA PHE A 316 0.29 1.61 -11.19
C PHE A 316 -0.11 1.52 -12.65
N THR A 317 0.12 0.36 -13.26
CA THR A 317 0.16 0.24 -14.71
C THR A 317 -1.24 0.38 -15.30
N GLY A 318 -2.23 -0.34 -14.75
CA GLY A 318 -3.63 -0.29 -15.15
C GLY A 318 -4.24 1.11 -15.01
N PRO A 319 -4.23 1.73 -13.82
CA PRO A 319 -4.73 3.08 -13.62
C PRO A 319 -4.05 4.12 -14.51
N ALA A 320 -2.73 4.01 -14.74
CA ALA A 320 -2.01 4.88 -15.67
C ALA A 320 -2.51 4.76 -17.10
N HIS A 321 -2.68 3.53 -17.59
CA HIS A 321 -3.23 3.29 -18.92
C HIS A 321 -4.68 3.78 -19.04
N GLN A 322 -5.52 3.52 -18.05
CA GLN A 322 -6.91 3.95 -18.04
C GLN A 322 -7.03 5.48 -18.06
N LYS A 323 -6.27 6.17 -17.21
CA LYS A 323 -6.28 7.64 -17.15
C LYS A 323 -5.78 8.26 -18.44
N VAL A 324 -4.69 7.75 -19.02
CA VAL A 324 -4.18 8.21 -20.32
C VAL A 324 -5.17 7.98 -21.45
N ARG A 325 -5.84 6.82 -21.48
CA ARG A 325 -6.85 6.49 -22.49
C ARG A 325 -8.06 7.42 -22.43
N ASN A 326 -8.47 7.81 -21.22
CA ASN A 326 -9.69 8.57 -20.98
C ASN A 326 -9.46 10.08 -20.91
N SER A 327 -8.20 10.54 -20.92
CA SER A 327 -7.86 11.95 -20.77
C SER A 327 -8.17 12.77 -22.02
N ALA A 328 -8.72 13.98 -21.82
CA ALA A 328 -8.81 14.97 -22.89
C ALA A 328 -7.48 15.69 -23.13
N GLN A 329 -6.53 15.61 -22.18
CA GLN A 329 -5.19 16.18 -22.33
C GLN A 329 -4.27 15.26 -23.13
N GLN A 330 -3.28 15.86 -23.77
CA GLN A 330 -2.21 15.10 -24.36
C GLN A 330 -1.40 14.39 -23.28
N ALA A 331 -1.34 13.06 -23.33
CA ALA A 331 -0.58 12.28 -22.38
C ALA A 331 0.36 11.29 -23.05
N THR A 332 1.44 10.92 -22.36
CA THR A 332 2.43 9.96 -22.85
C THR A 332 2.83 9.00 -21.77
N LEU A 333 2.86 7.72 -22.13
CA LEU A 333 3.26 6.61 -21.27
C LEU A 333 4.73 6.24 -21.49
N TYR A 334 5.45 5.99 -20.40
CA TYR A 334 6.74 5.29 -20.44
C TYR A 334 6.76 4.14 -19.42
N ARG A 335 7.57 3.12 -19.73
CA ARG A 335 7.84 1.98 -18.84
C ARG A 335 9.35 1.88 -18.61
N PHE A 336 9.76 1.94 -17.35
CA PHE A 336 11.16 1.76 -16.97
C PHE A 336 11.40 0.30 -16.55
N ASP A 337 12.02 -0.46 -17.46
CA ASP A 337 12.45 -1.85 -17.25
C ASP A 337 13.97 -1.95 -17.45
N TYR A 338 14.71 -1.12 -16.72
CA TYR A 338 16.15 -1.18 -16.63
C TYR A 338 16.54 -1.52 -15.20
N SER A 339 17.37 -2.55 -14.99
CA SER A 339 17.89 -2.90 -13.67
C SER A 339 19.13 -2.04 -13.39
N PRO A 340 19.04 -1.01 -12.52
CA PRO A 340 20.18 -0.15 -12.22
C PRO A 340 21.28 -0.92 -11.50
N TRP A 341 22.53 -0.49 -11.68
CA TRP A 341 23.66 -1.01 -10.90
C TRP A 341 23.56 -0.61 -9.43
N THR A 342 23.12 0.62 -9.17
CA THR A 342 22.89 1.16 -7.83
C THR A 342 21.42 1.50 -7.65
N ASN A 343 20.82 1.05 -6.56
CA ASN A 343 19.46 1.45 -6.18
C ASN A 343 19.48 2.77 -5.40
N VAL A 344 18.39 3.55 -5.51
CA VAL A 344 18.16 4.76 -4.70
C VAL A 344 17.81 4.42 -3.25
N TRP A 345 17.24 3.24 -3.03
CA TRP A 345 16.97 2.67 -1.71
C TRP A 345 18.23 1.98 -1.19
N ILE A 346 18.56 2.23 0.07
CA ILE A 346 19.65 1.54 0.76
C ILE A 346 19.09 0.81 1.95
N TYR A 347 19.67 -0.35 2.19
CA TYR A 347 19.47 -1.17 3.36
C TYR A 347 20.75 -1.18 4.19
N ASN A 348 20.61 -1.10 5.51
CA ASN A 348 21.70 -1.31 6.44
C ASN A 348 21.53 -2.68 7.11
N THR A 349 22.08 -3.73 6.51
CA THR A 349 22.03 -5.08 7.11
C THR A 349 23.14 -5.31 8.14
N LYS A 350 23.95 -4.30 8.45
CA LYS A 350 25.14 -4.41 9.32
C LYS A 350 25.28 -3.19 10.24
N GLY A 351 24.21 -2.82 10.94
CA GLY A 351 24.26 -1.76 11.96
C GLY A 351 25.43 -1.98 12.95
N GLN A 352 26.08 -0.89 13.36
CA GLN A 352 27.20 -0.93 14.31
C GLN A 352 26.80 -1.44 15.71
N GLU A 353 25.49 -1.57 15.99
CA GLU A 353 24.95 -2.03 17.28
C GLU A 353 23.87 -3.13 17.16
N ARG A 354 23.66 -3.73 15.99
CA ARG A 354 22.63 -4.79 15.74
C ARG A 354 21.15 -4.39 15.99
N ASP A 355 20.84 -3.14 16.30
CA ASP A 355 19.45 -2.66 16.28
C ASP A 355 18.97 -2.47 14.84
N LEU A 356 18.30 -3.50 14.31
CA LEU A 356 17.51 -3.41 13.09
C LEU A 356 16.14 -2.84 13.47
N ASP A 357 15.95 -1.54 13.21
CA ASP A 357 14.61 -0.96 13.27
C ASP A 357 13.73 -1.53 12.14
N VAL A 358 12.41 -1.60 12.38
CA VAL A 358 11.37 -1.98 11.41
C VAL A 358 11.52 -1.19 10.10
N GLY A 359 11.98 0.06 10.18
CA GLY A 359 12.31 0.90 9.03
C GLY A 359 13.44 0.37 8.14
N ASP A 360 14.45 -0.29 8.72
CA ASP A 360 15.57 -0.88 7.97
C ASP A 360 15.22 -2.27 7.43
N LEU A 361 14.37 -3.03 8.13
CA LEU A 361 13.69 -4.21 7.59
C LEU A 361 12.91 -3.85 6.32
N LEU A 362 12.06 -2.83 6.40
CA LEU A 362 11.24 -2.32 5.29
C LEU A 362 12.09 -1.98 4.06
N LYS A 363 13.21 -1.27 4.25
CA LYS A 363 14.13 -0.92 3.16
C LYS A 363 14.84 -2.13 2.56
N THR A 364 15.13 -3.16 3.36
CA THR A 364 15.84 -4.38 2.94
C THR A 364 15.04 -5.19 1.92
N ILE A 365 13.72 -5.23 2.07
CA ILE A 365 12.85 -6.07 1.23
C ILE A 365 12.33 -5.34 -0.01
N SER A 366 12.27 -4.01 0.03
CA SER A 366 11.54 -3.23 -0.96
C SER A 366 12.16 -3.22 -2.36
N CYS A 367 13.48 -3.40 -2.54
CA CYS A 367 14.05 -3.50 -3.90
C CYS A 367 15.49 -4.04 -3.95
N ILE A 368 15.68 -5.34 -3.70
CA ILE A 368 17.01 -5.97 -3.83
C ILE A 368 17.49 -5.99 -5.29
N SER A 369 16.57 -6.16 -6.25
CA SER A 369 16.91 -6.20 -7.68
C SER A 369 15.78 -5.74 -8.61
N GLY A 370 16.16 -5.04 -9.69
CA GLY A 370 15.25 -4.59 -10.75
C GLY A 370 14.91 -3.10 -10.68
N ALA A 371 13.87 -2.71 -11.42
CA ALA A 371 13.35 -1.35 -11.45
C ALA A 371 12.15 -1.22 -10.51
N CYS A 372 12.35 -0.74 -9.29
CA CYS A 372 11.27 -0.45 -8.35
C CYS A 372 11.00 1.07 -8.25
N ASN A 373 9.98 1.49 -7.51
CA ASN A 373 9.59 2.89 -7.31
C ASN A 373 10.79 3.76 -7.00
N GLY A 374 10.95 4.83 -7.77
CA GLY A 374 12.06 5.77 -7.62
C GLY A 374 13.36 5.38 -8.32
N SER A 375 13.49 4.14 -8.83
CA SER A 375 14.73 3.65 -9.48
C SER A 375 15.04 4.39 -10.78
N GLU A 376 14.04 4.96 -11.43
CA GLU A 376 14.15 5.77 -12.65
C GLU A 376 14.62 7.20 -12.38
N LEU A 377 14.47 7.71 -11.15
CA LEU A 377 14.72 9.12 -10.82
C LEU A 377 16.17 9.55 -11.12
N PRO A 378 17.21 8.75 -10.80
CA PRO A 378 18.58 9.11 -11.17
C PRO A 378 18.78 9.27 -12.68
N PHE A 379 18.04 8.50 -13.48
CA PHE A 379 18.11 8.51 -14.93
C PHE A 379 17.37 9.72 -15.52
N VAL A 380 16.21 10.07 -14.96
CA VAL A 380 15.45 11.24 -15.39
C VAL A 380 16.17 12.53 -15.04
N PHE A 381 16.67 12.66 -13.81
CA PHE A 381 17.33 13.88 -13.35
C PHE A 381 18.81 13.96 -13.72
N ASN A 382 19.37 12.92 -14.34
CA ASN A 382 20.80 12.78 -14.61
C ASN A 382 21.65 13.03 -13.35
N LYS A 383 21.19 12.55 -12.21
CA LYS A 383 21.83 12.76 -10.91
C LYS A 383 21.86 11.45 -10.16
N ALA A 384 23.04 10.89 -9.97
CA ALA A 384 23.20 9.72 -9.11
C ALA A 384 23.00 10.16 -7.66
N TYR A 385 22.04 9.55 -6.98
CA TYR A 385 21.80 9.80 -5.56
C TYR A 385 21.21 8.54 -4.92
N LYS A 386 21.23 8.54 -3.60
CA LYS A 386 20.48 7.60 -2.78
C LYS A 386 19.71 8.40 -1.72
N LEU A 387 18.60 7.86 -1.23
CA LEU A 387 17.67 8.61 -0.39
C LEU A 387 18.23 8.97 0.99
N ASP A 388 19.23 8.24 1.49
CA ASP A 388 19.92 8.53 2.75
C ASP A 388 21.09 9.54 2.61
N GLY A 389 21.35 10.02 1.38
CA GLY A 389 22.43 10.95 1.09
C GLY A 389 23.81 10.33 0.89
N THR A 390 23.98 9.00 1.01
CA THR A 390 25.26 8.35 0.74
C THR A 390 25.62 8.40 -0.75
N GLU A 391 26.93 8.34 -1.02
CA GLU A 391 27.44 8.40 -2.38
C GLU A 391 26.96 7.23 -3.25
N SER A 392 26.67 7.54 -4.51
CA SER A 392 26.22 6.59 -5.52
C SER A 392 27.20 6.56 -6.68
N PHE A 393 27.66 5.36 -7.05
CA PHE A 393 28.63 5.13 -8.10
C PHE A 393 28.00 4.33 -9.24
N PRO A 394 27.27 4.99 -10.17
CA PRO A 394 26.63 4.31 -11.28
C PRO A 394 27.67 3.64 -12.19
N GLY A 395 27.29 2.52 -12.83
CA GLY A 395 28.11 1.88 -13.86
C GLY A 395 28.20 2.71 -15.15
N SER A 396 29.01 2.25 -16.12
CA SER A 396 29.11 2.90 -17.44
C SER A 396 27.78 2.89 -18.19
N ASN A 397 27.07 1.76 -18.18
CA ASN A 397 25.75 1.60 -18.80
C ASN A 397 24.71 2.53 -18.14
N ASP A 398 24.74 2.63 -16.81
CA ASP A 398 23.87 3.52 -16.06
C ASP A 398 24.10 4.97 -16.47
N ARG A 399 25.36 5.44 -16.47
CA ARG A 399 25.71 6.79 -16.93
C ARG A 399 25.26 7.08 -18.36
N ALA A 400 25.42 6.11 -19.27
CA ALA A 400 24.97 6.26 -20.65
C ALA A 400 23.44 6.43 -20.73
N LEU A 401 22.70 5.61 -19.99
CA LEU A 401 21.24 5.70 -19.92
C LEU A 401 20.79 6.99 -19.24
N MET A 402 21.40 7.42 -18.13
CA MET A 402 21.10 8.68 -17.44
C MET A 402 21.24 9.88 -18.39
N ASN A 403 22.32 9.92 -19.18
CA ASN A 403 22.55 10.97 -20.18
C ASN A 403 21.53 10.95 -21.32
N LYS A 404 21.06 9.77 -21.74
CA LYS A 404 20.06 9.62 -22.81
C LYS A 404 18.66 9.96 -22.32
N MET A 405 18.26 9.36 -21.21
CA MET A 405 16.95 9.47 -20.56
C MET A 405 16.65 10.93 -20.21
N SER A 406 17.49 11.60 -19.43
CA SER A 406 17.30 13.02 -19.12
C SER A 406 17.08 13.92 -20.35
N ARG A 407 17.87 13.75 -21.42
CA ARG A 407 17.71 14.54 -22.66
C ARG A 407 16.38 14.29 -23.35
N VAL A 408 15.93 13.04 -23.37
CA VAL A 408 14.63 12.68 -23.95
C VAL A 408 13.50 13.27 -23.11
N TRP A 409 13.58 13.15 -21.78
CA TRP A 409 12.57 13.65 -20.84
C TRP A 409 12.38 15.17 -20.88
N PHE A 410 13.45 15.93 -21.08
CA PHE A 410 13.40 17.39 -21.19
C PHE A 410 13.33 17.89 -22.65
N SER A 411 13.11 17.00 -23.61
CA SER A 411 12.90 17.38 -25.01
C SER A 411 11.43 17.69 -25.30
N LYS A 412 11.18 18.54 -26.30
CA LYS A 412 9.82 18.77 -26.84
C LYS A 412 9.18 17.50 -27.41
N ASN A 413 9.97 16.45 -27.67
CA ASN A 413 9.54 15.21 -28.32
C ASN A 413 9.28 14.07 -27.33
N CYS A 414 9.28 14.31 -26.01
CA CYS A 414 8.97 13.29 -24.99
C CYS A 414 7.52 12.75 -25.07
N LEU A 415 6.76 13.13 -26.10
CA LEU A 415 5.38 12.74 -26.36
C LEU A 415 5.23 11.44 -27.19
N MET A 416 6.35 10.76 -27.49
CA MET A 416 6.34 9.42 -28.10
C MET A 416 6.61 8.35 -27.04
N VAL A 417 5.85 7.25 -27.10
CA VAL A 417 5.99 6.08 -26.22
C VAL A 417 7.45 5.59 -26.21
N ILE A 418 8.07 5.60 -25.03
CA ILE A 418 9.43 5.13 -24.82
C ILE A 418 9.38 3.87 -23.95
N ALA A 419 9.60 2.72 -24.59
CA ALA A 419 9.93 1.47 -23.89
C ALA A 419 11.46 1.38 -23.86
N MET A 420 12.11 1.46 -22.70
CA MET A 420 13.55 1.25 -22.58
C MET A 420 13.82 -0.12 -21.95
N SER A 421 14.34 -1.04 -22.75
CA SER A 421 14.80 -2.36 -22.28
C SER A 421 16.28 -2.59 -22.63
N LYS A 422 16.93 -3.48 -21.90
CA LYS A 422 18.35 -3.85 -22.08
C LYS A 422 18.68 -4.30 -23.52
N ARG A 423 17.71 -4.83 -24.28
CA ARG A 423 17.89 -5.22 -25.70
C ARG A 423 18.05 -4.05 -26.66
N GLN A 424 17.51 -2.87 -26.33
CA GLN A 424 17.58 -1.69 -27.22
C GLN A 424 18.87 -0.87 -27.06
N MET A 425 19.72 -1.16 -26.06
CA MET A 425 20.99 -0.46 -25.84
C MET A 425 22.19 -1.14 -26.50
N MET A 426 22.01 -2.30 -27.13
CA MET A 426 23.05 -3.02 -27.87
C MET A 426 23.01 -2.77 -29.40
N HIS A 427 22.27 -1.76 -29.85
CA HIS A 427 22.21 -1.33 -31.24
C HIS A 427 22.43 0.18 -31.39
#